data_AF-A0A3D2YHI5-F1
#
_entry.id   AF-A0A3D2YHI5-F1
#
_cell.length_a   1.000
_cell.length_b   1.000
_cell.length_c   1.000
_cell.angle_alpha   90.00
_cell.angle_beta   90.00
_cell.angle_gamma   90.00
#
_symmetry.space_group_name_H-M   'P 1'
#
loop_
_entity.id
_entity.type
_entity.pdbx_description
1 polymer ?
#
loop_
_entity_poly.entity_id
_entity_poly.type
_entity_poly.pdbx_seq_one_letter_code
_entity_poly.pdbx_strand_id
1 'polypeptide(L)'
;MANNNGSNNNNRGGKNGKGNFRGVLTLIAWALVLTVAFNYFNAYNRNAANKTSSHEIKYSDMITMIEKDQVDEVLFKDSTIYITPVDGYVYTEEVTSGGKTETKTYKQSEDSSLTLYTAYLSNAELLPLMKEHNVAYTGYYEAEMSPILMLMINYILPVIIMVGLFMLLMRLMSKSGGGGFGGIGSVGKSNAKVYMEKSTGVTFKDVAGQDEAKESLEEIIDFLHNPGKYTAIGAKLPKGALLVGSPGTGKTLLAKAVAG
;
A
#
# COMPACT_ATOMS: atom_id res chain seq x y z
N MET A 1 -67.86 4.59 -21.84
CA MET A 1 -66.98 4.37 -23.00
C MET A 1 -65.56 4.69 -22.58
N ALA A 2 -64.73 3.66 -22.50
CA ALA A 2 -63.30 3.74 -22.25
C ALA A 2 -62.57 3.56 -23.59
N ASN A 3 -61.54 4.37 -23.89
CA ASN A 3 -60.42 3.92 -24.73
C ASN A 3 -59.18 4.86 -24.70
N ASN A 4 -58.01 4.23 -24.50
CA ASN A 4 -56.65 4.46 -25.01
C ASN A 4 -56.01 5.85 -25.14
N ASN A 5 -54.85 6.01 -24.48
CA ASN A 5 -53.51 5.71 -25.01
C ASN A 5 -52.50 5.95 -23.87
N GLY A 6 -51.58 5.07 -23.47
CA GLY A 6 -50.69 4.28 -24.31
C GLY A 6 -49.33 4.98 -24.42
N SER A 7 -48.51 4.95 -23.37
CA SER A 7 -47.06 5.02 -23.55
C SER A 7 -46.30 4.27 -22.46
N ASN A 8 -45.62 3.25 -22.96
CA ASN A 8 -44.79 2.25 -22.33
C ASN A 8 -43.38 2.83 -22.16
N ASN A 9 -42.79 2.74 -20.96
CA ASN A 9 -41.34 2.86 -20.83
C ASN A 9 -40.81 1.88 -19.79
N ASN A 10 -40.78 0.61 -20.19
CA ASN A 10 -39.87 -0.37 -19.63
C ASN A 10 -38.47 -0.10 -20.18
N ASN A 11 -37.57 0.42 -19.35
CA ASN A 11 -36.14 0.29 -19.62
C ASN A 11 -35.44 -0.46 -18.49
N ARG A 12 -35.35 -1.78 -18.69
CA ARG A 12 -34.46 -2.69 -17.96
C ARG A 12 -33.02 -2.40 -18.39
N GLY A 13 -32.32 -1.55 -17.64
CA GLY A 13 -30.86 -1.38 -17.75
C GLY A 13 -30.16 -2.35 -16.80
N GLY A 14 -29.82 -3.54 -17.30
CA GLY A 14 -29.05 -4.53 -16.56
C GLY A 14 -27.58 -4.15 -16.38
N LYS A 15 -27.01 -4.68 -15.28
CA LYS A 15 -25.58 -4.94 -15.00
C LYS A 15 -24.60 -3.77 -15.24
N ASN A 16 -24.11 -3.17 -14.15
CA ASN A 16 -22.70 -2.76 -14.06
C ASN A 16 -22.20 -2.66 -12.60
N GLY A 17 -22.18 -3.78 -11.89
CA GLY A 17 -21.50 -3.94 -10.60
C GLY A 17 -20.00 -4.26 -10.71
N LYS A 18 -19.39 -4.11 -11.90
CA LYS A 18 -18.01 -4.56 -12.19
C LYS A 18 -16.94 -3.50 -11.94
N GLY A 19 -17.32 -2.23 -11.76
CA GLY A 19 -16.41 -1.11 -11.48
C GLY A 19 -15.91 -1.07 -10.04
N ASN A 20 -16.81 -1.29 -9.06
CA ASN A 20 -16.44 -1.27 -7.64
C ASN A 20 -15.64 -2.51 -7.23
N PHE A 21 -15.90 -3.66 -7.84
CA PHE A 21 -15.19 -4.90 -7.52
C PHE A 21 -13.71 -4.85 -7.89
N ARG A 22 -13.35 -4.15 -8.98
CA ARG A 22 -11.95 -3.95 -9.37
C ARG A 22 -11.20 -3.06 -8.38
N GLY A 23 -11.83 -1.99 -7.87
CA GLY A 23 -11.25 -1.15 -6.82
C GLY A 23 -11.05 -1.89 -5.51
N VAL A 24 -12.04 -2.70 -5.11
CA VAL A 24 -11.94 -3.56 -3.91
C VAL A 24 -10.84 -4.61 -4.08
N LEU A 25 -10.73 -5.25 -5.24
CA LEU A 25 -9.65 -6.19 -5.53
C LEU A 25 -8.26 -5.55 -5.46
N THR A 26 -8.10 -4.33 -5.98
CA THR A 26 -6.81 -3.62 -5.87
C THR A 26 -6.47 -3.28 -4.43
N LEU A 27 -7.45 -2.91 -3.59
CA LEU A 27 -7.23 -2.65 -2.17
C LEU A 27 -6.85 -3.92 -1.41
N ILE A 28 -7.50 -5.04 -1.70
CA ILE A 28 -7.17 -6.35 -1.11
C ILE A 28 -5.75 -6.76 -1.51
N ALA A 29 -5.35 -6.55 -2.76
CA ALA A 29 -3.99 -6.81 -3.23
C ALA A 29 -2.96 -5.94 -2.48
N TRP A 30 -3.22 -4.64 -2.33
CA TRP A 30 -2.35 -3.74 -1.56
C TRP A 30 -2.28 -4.09 -0.08
N ALA A 31 -3.40 -4.49 0.53
CA ALA A 31 -3.44 -4.93 1.92
C ALA A 31 -2.63 -6.22 2.14
N LEU A 32 -2.71 -7.18 1.20
CA LEU A 32 -1.89 -8.38 1.22
C LEU A 32 -0.40 -8.04 1.13
N VAL A 33 -0.01 -7.17 0.19
CA VAL A 33 1.39 -6.74 0.03
C VAL A 33 1.91 -6.05 1.29
N LEU A 34 1.13 -5.14 1.88
CA LEU A 34 1.50 -4.44 3.12
C LEU A 34 1.60 -5.39 4.32
N THR A 35 0.71 -6.39 4.40
CA THR A 35 0.75 -7.40 5.47
C THR A 35 2.01 -8.25 5.34
N VAL A 36 2.38 -8.66 4.13
CA VAL A 36 3.62 -9.40 3.88
C VAL A 36 4.85 -8.55 4.20
N ALA A 37 4.87 -7.28 3.76
CA ALA A 37 5.97 -6.37 4.05
C ALA A 37 6.12 -6.07 5.55
N PHE A 38 5.01 -5.86 6.26
CA PHE A 38 5.02 -5.65 7.70
C PHE A 38 5.46 -6.91 8.44
N ASN A 39 5.01 -8.09 8.02
CA ASN A 39 5.46 -9.36 8.59
C ASN A 39 6.97 -9.57 8.37
N TYR A 40 7.48 -9.26 7.17
CA TYR A 40 8.91 -9.32 6.87
C TYR A 40 9.72 -8.32 7.70
N PHE A 41 9.23 -7.09 7.86
CA PHE A 41 9.85 -6.08 8.73
C PHE A 41 9.86 -6.53 10.19
N ASN A 42 8.76 -7.13 10.66
CA ASN A 42 8.67 -7.64 12.03
C ASN A 42 9.58 -8.86 12.23
N ALA A 43 9.71 -9.74 11.23
CA ALA A 43 10.66 -10.85 11.24
C ALA A 43 12.12 -10.35 11.26
N TYR A 44 12.42 -9.33 10.46
CA TYR A 44 13.74 -8.69 10.45
C TYR A 44 14.06 -8.02 11.80
N ASN A 45 13.12 -7.31 12.40
CA ASN A 45 13.30 -6.71 13.73
C ASN A 45 13.42 -7.75 14.84
N ARG A 46 12.73 -8.89 14.74
CA ARG A 46 12.91 -10.02 15.69
C ARG A 46 14.32 -10.60 15.61
N ASN A 47 14.91 -10.67 14.43
CA ASN A 47 16.30 -11.14 14.26
C ASN A 47 17.35 -10.16 14.85
N ALA A 48 17.02 -8.87 15.00
CA ALA A 48 17.92 -7.89 15.60
C ALA A 48 17.90 -7.89 17.15
N ALA A 49 16.84 -8.41 17.77
CA ALA A 49 16.67 -8.40 19.24
C ALA A 49 17.22 -9.66 19.94
N ASN A 50 17.47 -10.75 19.21
CA ASN A 50 17.88 -12.03 19.79
C ASN A 50 19.34 -12.35 19.45
N LYS A 51 20.29 -11.69 20.12
CA LYS A 51 21.72 -12.09 20.09
C LYS A 51 21.97 -13.28 21.02
N THR A 52 21.17 -14.34 20.90
CA THR A 52 21.43 -15.60 21.59
C THR A 52 22.16 -16.50 20.62
N SER A 53 23.42 -16.79 20.90
CA SER A 53 24.17 -17.78 20.12
C SER A 53 23.84 -19.15 20.68
N SER A 54 23.13 -19.95 19.89
CA SER A 54 22.76 -21.32 20.26
C SER A 54 23.59 -22.33 19.50
N HIS A 55 24.24 -23.25 20.20
CA HIS A 55 25.12 -24.26 19.60
C HIS A 55 24.77 -25.66 20.07
N GLU A 56 24.79 -26.59 19.13
CA GLU A 56 24.60 -28.01 19.45
C GLU A 56 25.91 -28.58 20.01
N ILE A 57 25.81 -29.27 21.14
CA ILE A 57 26.92 -30.04 21.71
C ILE A 57 26.54 -31.50 21.85
N LYS A 58 27.54 -32.39 21.92
CA LYS A 58 27.26 -33.80 22.19
C LYS A 58 26.77 -33.96 23.63
N TYR A 59 25.92 -34.94 23.83
CA TYR A 59 25.45 -35.29 25.16
C TYR A 59 26.60 -35.64 26.11
N SER A 60 27.65 -36.30 25.61
CA SER A 60 28.88 -36.55 26.38
C SER A 60 29.55 -35.27 26.85
N ASP A 61 29.59 -34.24 26.00
CA ASP A 61 30.28 -32.99 26.30
C ASP A 61 29.52 -32.25 27.40
N MET A 62 28.18 -32.27 27.36
CA MET A 62 27.34 -31.78 28.46
C MET A 62 27.68 -32.47 29.79
N ILE A 63 27.75 -33.80 29.82
CA ILE A 63 28.09 -34.54 31.05
C ILE A 63 29.45 -34.07 31.58
N THR A 64 30.46 -33.97 30.71
CA THR A 64 31.78 -33.49 31.13
C THR A 64 31.80 -32.04 31.60
N MET A 65 30.88 -31.21 31.11
CA MET A 65 30.73 -29.83 31.58
C MET A 65 30.09 -29.78 32.97
N ILE A 66 29.10 -30.64 33.23
CA ILE A 66 28.48 -30.77 34.55
C ILE A 66 29.52 -31.25 35.57
N GLU A 67 30.30 -32.27 35.23
CA GLU A 67 31.37 -32.81 36.09
C GLU A 67 32.47 -31.78 36.42
N LYS A 68 32.64 -30.75 35.58
CA LYS A 68 33.62 -29.68 35.75
C LYS A 68 33.04 -28.41 36.38
N ASP A 69 31.79 -28.46 36.86
CA ASP A 69 31.08 -27.31 37.42
C ASP A 69 30.99 -26.11 36.44
N GLN A 70 30.88 -26.38 35.14
CA GLN A 70 30.81 -25.35 34.08
C GLN A 70 29.38 -25.03 33.63
N VAL A 71 28.38 -25.62 34.30
CA VAL A 71 26.96 -25.47 33.97
C VAL A 71 26.25 -24.80 35.13
N ASP A 72 25.51 -23.73 34.84
CA ASP A 72 24.72 -23.00 35.81
C ASP A 72 23.28 -23.55 35.86
N GLU A 73 22.64 -23.68 34.69
CA GLU A 73 21.25 -24.15 34.57
C GLU A 73 21.09 -25.17 33.43
N VAL A 74 20.27 -26.19 33.67
CA VAL A 74 19.82 -27.19 32.70
C VAL A 74 18.29 -27.16 32.58
N LEU A 75 17.82 -26.93 31.37
CA LEU A 75 16.41 -26.78 31.04
C LEU A 75 15.95 -27.90 30.12
N PHE A 76 15.03 -28.71 30.61
CA PHE A 76 14.42 -29.79 29.83
C PHE A 76 13.21 -29.25 29.08
N LYS A 77 13.24 -29.28 27.73
CA LYS A 77 12.12 -28.87 26.87
C LYS A 77 11.92 -29.89 25.76
N ASP A 78 10.75 -30.53 25.77
CA ASP A 78 10.35 -31.58 24.83
C ASP A 78 11.36 -32.74 24.75
N SER A 79 12.17 -32.80 23.68
CA SER A 79 13.22 -33.81 23.45
C SER A 79 14.62 -33.20 23.44
N THR A 80 14.75 -31.95 23.91
CA THR A 80 15.99 -31.19 23.89
C THR A 80 16.33 -30.71 25.30
N ILE A 81 17.60 -30.79 25.64
CA ILE A 81 18.17 -30.22 26.86
C ILE A 81 18.86 -28.93 26.46
N TYR A 82 18.45 -27.82 27.06
CA TYR A 82 19.12 -26.52 26.95
C TYR A 82 20.01 -26.32 28.17
N ILE A 83 21.20 -25.78 27.94
CA ILE A 83 22.26 -25.68 28.93
C ILE A 83 22.74 -24.25 28.94
N THR A 84 22.68 -23.62 30.11
CA THR A 84 23.22 -22.31 30.37
C THR A 84 24.56 -22.49 31.09
N PRO A 85 25.69 -22.15 30.45
CA PRO A 85 26.99 -22.21 31.09
C PRO A 85 27.13 -21.16 32.19
N VAL A 86 28.08 -21.37 33.10
CA VAL A 86 28.46 -20.34 34.10
C VAL A 86 28.99 -19.07 33.43
N ASP A 87 28.85 -17.94 34.11
CA ASP A 87 29.35 -16.66 33.60
C ASP A 87 30.87 -16.72 33.35
N GLY A 88 31.30 -16.18 32.21
CA GLY A 88 32.69 -16.25 31.75
C GLY A 88 33.08 -17.55 31.04
N TYR A 89 32.20 -18.54 30.90
CA TYR A 89 32.46 -19.72 30.08
C TYR A 89 32.67 -19.33 28.60
N VAL A 90 33.61 -20.02 27.96
CA VAL A 90 34.01 -19.77 26.57
C VAL A 90 33.82 -21.04 25.75
N TYR A 91 32.87 -21.01 24.83
CA TYR A 91 32.68 -22.07 23.84
C TYR A 91 33.48 -21.76 22.59
N THR A 92 34.25 -22.75 22.11
CA THR A 92 35.02 -22.64 20.86
C THR A 92 34.59 -23.73 19.90
N GLU A 93 34.21 -23.35 18.69
CA GLU A 93 33.90 -24.29 17.62
C GLU A 93 34.92 -24.11 16.48
N GLU A 94 35.48 -25.22 16.03
CA GLU A 94 36.32 -25.26 14.84
C GLU A 94 35.44 -25.45 13.61
N VAL A 95 35.23 -24.38 12.84
CA VAL A 95 34.45 -24.44 11.61
C VAL A 95 35.40 -24.53 10.44
N THR A 96 35.43 -25.68 9.77
CA THR A 96 36.18 -25.84 8.52
C THR A 96 35.32 -25.39 7.36
N SER A 97 35.63 -24.22 6.79
CA SER A 97 34.98 -23.73 5.57
C SER A 97 36.05 -23.52 4.50
N GLY A 98 35.93 -24.25 3.39
CA GLY A 98 36.85 -24.11 2.25
C GLY A 98 38.31 -24.49 2.51
N GLY A 99 38.57 -25.49 3.38
CA GLY A 99 39.93 -25.98 3.66
C GLY A 99 40.75 -25.12 4.62
N LYS A 100 40.14 -24.10 5.24
CA LYS A 100 40.69 -23.36 6.38
C LYS A 100 39.85 -23.64 7.61
N THR A 101 40.52 -24.01 8.71
CA THR A 101 39.89 -24.15 10.02
C THR A 101 39.91 -22.80 10.70
N GLU A 102 38.73 -22.24 10.97
CA GLU A 102 38.58 -21.01 11.73
C GLU A 102 37.95 -21.34 13.09
N THR A 103 38.59 -20.90 14.16
CA THR A 103 38.05 -21.05 15.52
C THR A 103 37.12 -19.88 15.81
N LYS A 104 35.84 -20.17 16.03
CA LYS A 104 34.86 -19.18 16.49
C LYS A 104 34.68 -19.33 17.99
N THR A 105 34.73 -18.21 18.70
CA THR A 105 34.69 -18.15 20.16
C THR A 105 33.46 -17.39 20.63
N TYR A 106 32.72 -18.00 21.55
CA TYR A 106 31.48 -17.47 22.13
C TYR A 106 31.64 -17.41 23.64
N LYS A 107 31.34 -16.26 24.25
CA LYS A 107 31.46 -16.06 25.69
C LYS A 107 30.08 -15.90 26.32
N GLN A 108 29.87 -16.57 27.44
CA GLN A 108 28.76 -16.28 28.35
C GLN A 108 29.09 -14.99 29.11
N SER A 109 28.21 -13.98 29.02
CA SER A 109 28.32 -12.70 29.74
C SER A 109 26.93 -12.06 29.86
N GLU A 110 26.76 -11.09 30.76
CA GLU A 110 25.51 -10.31 30.92
C GLU A 110 24.98 -9.73 29.59
N ASP A 111 25.86 -9.37 28.65
CA ASP A 111 25.51 -8.80 27.33
C ASP A 111 25.36 -9.86 26.21
N SER A 112 25.75 -11.12 26.47
CA SER A 112 25.88 -12.19 25.48
C SER A 112 25.46 -13.54 26.08
N SER A 113 24.20 -13.90 25.89
CA SER A 113 23.68 -15.20 26.31
C SER A 113 24.10 -16.29 25.31
N LEU A 114 24.97 -17.19 25.74
CA LEU A 114 25.32 -18.44 25.10
C LEU A 114 24.42 -19.55 25.66
N THR A 115 23.72 -20.24 24.78
CA THR A 115 22.89 -21.40 25.16
C THR A 115 23.37 -22.61 24.37
N LEU A 116 23.82 -23.65 25.07
CA LEU A 116 24.18 -24.91 24.42
C LEU A 116 22.97 -25.84 24.44
N TYR A 117 22.81 -26.69 23.44
CA TYR A 117 21.72 -27.66 23.44
C TYR A 117 22.18 -29.04 22.97
N THR A 118 21.50 -30.06 23.47
CA THR A 118 21.74 -31.45 23.08
C THR A 118 20.44 -32.25 23.12
N ALA A 119 20.40 -33.37 22.39
CA ALA A 119 19.26 -34.27 22.43
C ALA A 119 19.11 -34.90 23.83
N TYR A 120 17.87 -35.04 24.29
CA TYR A 120 17.60 -35.74 25.54
C TYR A 120 17.85 -37.24 25.37
N LEU A 121 18.90 -37.74 26.03
CA LEU A 121 19.13 -39.17 26.19
C LEU A 121 18.65 -39.56 27.59
N SER A 122 17.67 -40.46 27.65
CA SER A 122 17.17 -40.97 28.93
C SER A 122 18.30 -41.68 29.68
N ASN A 123 18.78 -41.07 30.75
CA ASN A 123 19.78 -41.63 31.64
C ASN A 123 19.35 -41.41 33.10
N ALA A 124 19.28 -42.49 33.87
CA ALA A 124 18.92 -42.46 35.29
C ALA A 124 19.98 -41.74 36.17
N GLU A 125 21.23 -41.66 35.68
CA GLU A 125 22.35 -41.07 36.42
C GLU A 125 22.45 -39.54 36.25
N LEU A 126 21.72 -38.95 35.30
CA LEU A 126 21.81 -37.51 35.01
C LEU A 126 21.28 -36.64 36.16
N LEU A 127 20.14 -37.01 36.76
CA LEU A 127 19.56 -36.25 37.87
C LEU A 127 20.44 -36.26 39.13
N PRO A 128 20.98 -37.42 39.57
CA PRO A 128 21.99 -37.46 40.63
C PRO A 128 23.21 -36.59 40.34
N LEU A 129 23.77 -36.68 39.12
CA LEU A 129 24.95 -35.91 38.71
C LEU A 129 24.72 -34.40 38.83
N MET A 130 23.60 -33.89 38.30
CA MET A 130 23.26 -32.46 38.41
C MET A 130 23.05 -32.02 39.87
N LYS A 131 22.50 -32.91 40.71
CA LYS A 131 22.30 -32.63 42.13
C LYS A 131 23.63 -32.57 42.90
N GLU A 132 24.57 -33.45 42.56
CA GLU A 132 25.92 -33.48 43.16
C GLU A 132 26.71 -32.21 42.83
N HIS A 133 26.62 -31.75 41.57
CA HIS A 133 27.31 -30.57 41.08
C HIS A 133 26.53 -29.25 41.26
N ASN A 134 25.45 -29.25 42.05
CA ASN A 134 24.61 -28.07 42.34
C ASN A 134 24.08 -27.33 41.11
N VAL A 135 23.84 -28.04 40.01
CA VAL A 135 23.30 -27.47 38.77
C VAL A 135 21.80 -27.22 38.95
N ALA A 136 21.34 -26.01 38.65
CA ALA A 136 19.90 -25.73 38.66
C ALA A 136 19.23 -26.48 37.51
N TYR A 137 18.15 -27.23 37.77
CA TYR A 137 17.41 -27.89 36.72
C TYR A 137 15.92 -27.60 36.80
N THR A 138 15.31 -27.38 35.64
CA THR A 138 13.89 -27.06 35.52
C THR A 138 13.31 -27.62 34.22
N GLY A 139 12.00 -27.82 34.20
CA GLY A 139 11.23 -28.09 32.99
C GLY A 139 10.17 -27.01 32.88
N TYR A 140 10.35 -26.06 31.96
CA TYR A 140 9.30 -25.09 31.71
C TYR A 140 8.24 -25.73 30.81
N TYR A 141 7.00 -25.73 31.29
CA TYR A 141 5.86 -25.66 30.39
C TYR A 141 5.73 -24.21 29.96
N GLU A 142 6.32 -23.85 28.82
CA GLU A 142 5.95 -22.59 28.19
C GLU A 142 4.47 -22.68 27.88
N ALA A 143 3.67 -21.86 28.56
CA ALA A 143 2.28 -21.68 28.20
C ALA A 143 2.27 -21.09 26.79
N GLU A 144 2.27 -21.96 25.78
CA GLU A 144 2.18 -21.55 24.40
C GLU A 144 0.90 -20.73 24.27
N MET A 145 1.07 -19.45 23.95
CA MET A 145 -0.08 -18.62 23.63
C MET A 145 -0.84 -19.33 22.54
N SER A 146 -2.14 -19.55 22.77
CA SER A 146 -3.01 -20.23 21.81
C SER A 146 -2.66 -19.77 20.40
N PRO A 147 -2.32 -20.68 19.47
CA PRO A 147 -1.90 -20.33 18.12
C PRO A 147 -2.91 -19.41 17.42
N ILE A 148 -4.19 -19.54 17.79
CA ILE A 148 -5.29 -18.70 17.31
C ILE A 148 -5.18 -17.27 17.85
N LEU A 149 -4.89 -17.10 19.14
CA LEU A 149 -4.70 -15.80 19.76
C LEU A 149 -3.45 -15.11 19.21
N MET A 150 -2.36 -15.86 19.01
CA MET A 150 -1.15 -15.35 18.35
C MET A 150 -1.44 -14.88 16.92
N LEU A 151 -2.29 -15.61 16.18
CA LEU A 151 -2.77 -15.21 14.86
C LEU A 151 -3.63 -13.94 14.92
N MET A 152 -4.52 -13.83 15.92
CA MET A 152 -5.34 -12.64 16.09
C MET A 152 -4.49 -11.40 16.36
N ILE A 153 -3.53 -11.48 17.27
CA ILE A 153 -2.69 -10.35 17.66
C ILE A 153 -1.74 -9.94 16.53
N ASN A 154 -1.10 -10.91 15.87
CA ASN A 154 -0.08 -10.59 14.86
C ASN A 154 -0.67 -10.25 13.48
N TYR A 155 -1.85 -10.75 13.13
CA TYR A 155 -2.44 -10.55 11.80
C TYR A 155 -3.75 -9.77 11.83
N ILE A 156 -4.69 -10.11 12.72
CA ILE A 156 -6.03 -9.52 12.68
C ILE A 156 -6.03 -8.11 13.28
N LEU A 157 -5.37 -7.91 14.42
CA LEU A 157 -5.33 -6.62 15.11
C LEU A 157 -4.70 -5.51 14.23
N PRO A 158 -3.53 -5.71 13.56
CA PRO A 158 -2.98 -4.72 12.66
C PRO A 158 -3.89 -4.41 11.47
N VAL A 159 -4.57 -5.42 10.91
CA VAL A 159 -5.52 -5.23 9.80
C VAL A 159 -6.71 -4.39 10.24
N ILE A 160 -7.27 -4.64 11.43
CA ILE A 160 -8.38 -3.84 11.98
C ILE A 160 -7.95 -2.38 12.19
N ILE A 161 -6.76 -2.16 12.77
CA ILE A 161 -6.23 -0.80 12.98
C ILE A 161 -6.02 -0.11 11.63
N MET A 162 -5.47 -0.80 10.63
CA MET A 162 -5.26 -0.24 9.30
C MET A 162 -6.59 0.14 8.65
N VAL A 163 -7.57 -0.75 8.67
CA VAL A 163 -8.91 -0.49 8.13
C VAL A 163 -9.59 0.67 8.86
N GLY A 164 -9.46 0.75 10.19
CA GLY A 164 -9.97 1.85 10.99
C GLY A 164 -9.32 3.19 10.66
N LEU A 165 -7.99 3.21 10.53
CA LEU A 165 -7.22 4.40 10.13
C LEU A 165 -7.55 4.82 8.70
N PHE A 166 -7.73 3.86 7.80
CA PHE A 166 -8.13 4.10 6.42
C PHE A 166 -9.54 4.69 6.34
N MET A 167 -10.49 4.17 7.12
CA MET A 167 -11.83 4.76 7.24
C MET A 167 -11.79 6.17 7.84
N LEU A 168 -10.95 6.40 8.85
CA LEU A 168 -10.74 7.72 9.43
C LEU A 168 -10.16 8.70 8.40
N LEU A 169 -9.11 8.29 7.68
CA LEU A 169 -8.49 9.08 6.62
C LEU A 169 -9.49 9.41 5.50
N MET A 170 -10.30 8.45 5.06
CA MET A 170 -11.36 8.70 4.09
C MET A 170 -12.40 9.70 4.61
N ARG A 171 -12.74 9.61 5.91
CA ARG A 171 -13.65 10.57 6.56
C ARG A 171 -13.06 11.98 6.62
N LEU A 172 -11.75 12.13 6.88
CA LEU A 172 -11.08 13.43 6.87
C LEU A 172 -11.01 14.02 5.45
N MET A 173 -10.63 13.22 4.45
CA MET A 173 -10.54 13.68 3.06
C MET A 173 -11.90 14.00 2.44
N SER A 174 -12.96 13.27 2.81
CA SER A 174 -14.33 13.58 2.34
C SER A 174 -14.87 14.93 2.83
N LYS A 175 -14.33 15.47 3.92
CA LYS A 175 -14.72 16.80 4.45
C LYS A 175 -14.02 17.95 3.71
N SER A 176 -12.94 17.69 2.99
CA SER A 176 -12.20 18.68 2.21
C SER A 176 -12.61 18.67 0.74
N GLY A 177 -13.89 18.93 0.44
CA GLY A 177 -14.39 19.43 -0.85
C GLY A 177 -14.12 18.63 -2.14
N GLY A 178 -13.43 17.50 -2.10
CA GLY A 178 -13.14 16.65 -3.26
C GLY A 178 -13.53 15.22 -2.95
N GLY A 179 -14.53 14.70 -3.68
CA GLY A 179 -15.12 13.37 -3.48
C GLY A 179 -14.08 12.25 -3.28
N GLY A 180 -14.43 11.32 -2.39
CA GLY A 180 -13.54 10.31 -1.86
C GLY A 180 -12.79 9.45 -2.89
N PHE A 181 -11.66 8.90 -2.44
CA PHE A 181 -10.84 7.83 -3.04
C PHE A 181 -10.61 7.87 -4.56
N GLY A 182 -10.61 9.05 -5.20
CA GLY A 182 -10.67 9.10 -6.65
C GLY A 182 -10.36 10.43 -7.29
N GLY A 183 -9.22 11.04 -6.98
CA GLY A 183 -8.58 12.00 -7.89
C GLY A 183 -8.26 11.42 -9.28
N ILE A 184 -8.40 10.10 -9.45
CA ILE A 184 -8.32 9.37 -10.72
C ILE A 184 -9.62 9.50 -11.56
N GLY A 185 -10.74 9.91 -10.96
CA GLY A 185 -11.99 10.19 -11.69
C GLY A 185 -12.10 11.62 -12.26
N SER A 186 -11.14 12.49 -11.95
CA SER A 186 -11.14 13.90 -12.38
C SER A 186 -10.16 14.21 -13.51
N VAL A 187 -9.28 13.27 -13.89
CA VAL A 187 -8.40 13.44 -15.05
C VAL A 187 -9.21 13.18 -16.32
N GLY A 188 -9.89 14.21 -16.83
CA GLY A 188 -10.62 14.14 -18.11
C GLY A 188 -11.92 14.92 -18.18
N LYS A 189 -12.45 15.45 -17.06
CA LYS A 189 -13.54 16.42 -17.14
C LYS A 189 -12.93 17.77 -17.49
N SER A 190 -12.97 18.12 -18.78
CA SER A 190 -12.61 19.49 -19.18
C SER A 190 -13.51 20.45 -18.42
N ASN A 191 -12.91 21.45 -17.77
CA ASN A 191 -13.61 22.56 -17.17
C ASN A 191 -14.12 23.51 -18.27
N ALA A 192 -14.88 22.99 -19.24
CA ALA A 192 -15.56 23.82 -20.22
C ALA A 192 -16.68 24.57 -19.49
N LYS A 193 -16.39 25.83 -19.13
CA LYS A 193 -17.43 26.75 -18.68
C LYS A 193 -18.37 26.97 -19.86
N VAL A 194 -19.55 26.35 -19.81
CA VAL A 194 -20.66 26.69 -20.70
C VAL A 194 -21.12 28.08 -20.28
N TYR A 195 -20.63 29.09 -20.97
CA TYR A 195 -21.20 30.43 -20.85
C TYR A 195 -22.57 30.35 -21.51
N MET A 196 -23.63 30.32 -20.69
CA MET A 196 -24.96 30.64 -21.20
C MET A 196 -24.89 32.02 -21.86
N GLU A 197 -25.48 32.10 -23.05
CA GLU A 197 -25.69 33.26 -23.91
C GLU A 197 -25.99 34.53 -23.09
N LYS A 198 -24.93 35.21 -22.63
CA LYS A 198 -25.01 36.59 -22.19
C LYS A 198 -24.59 37.39 -23.40
N SER A 199 -25.52 38.15 -23.95
CA SER A 199 -25.26 39.19 -24.95
C SER A 199 -23.94 39.87 -24.60
N THR A 200 -22.92 39.73 -25.44
CA THR A 200 -21.58 40.24 -25.17
C THR A 200 -21.58 41.77 -25.02
N GLY A 201 -22.66 42.43 -25.46
CA GLY A 201 -22.87 43.87 -25.38
C GLY A 201 -21.95 44.65 -26.32
N VAL A 202 -21.24 43.95 -27.20
CA VAL A 202 -20.27 44.49 -28.16
C VAL A 202 -20.77 44.13 -29.54
N THR A 203 -20.83 45.10 -30.45
CA THR A 203 -21.27 44.95 -31.84
C THR A 203 -20.15 45.36 -32.81
N PHE A 204 -20.32 45.13 -34.11
CA PHE A 204 -19.34 45.59 -35.12
C PHE A 204 -19.12 47.11 -35.15
N LYS A 205 -20.04 47.89 -34.57
CA LYS A 205 -19.89 49.34 -34.40
C LYS A 205 -18.79 49.70 -33.40
N ASP A 206 -18.51 48.81 -32.45
CA ASP A 206 -17.52 49.00 -31.38
C ASP A 206 -16.09 48.60 -31.79
N VAL A 207 -15.90 48.11 -33.02
CA VAL A 207 -14.59 47.76 -33.59
C VAL A 207 -14.19 48.84 -34.58
N ALA A 208 -12.99 49.42 -34.46
CA ALA A 208 -12.48 50.44 -35.38
C ALA A 208 -11.35 49.91 -36.28
N GLY A 209 -11.28 50.39 -37.53
CA GLY A 209 -10.11 50.22 -38.41
C GLY A 209 -9.85 48.81 -38.91
N GLN A 210 -10.90 47.99 -39.10
CA GLN A 210 -10.82 46.59 -39.55
C GLN A 210 -11.90 46.29 -40.60
N ASP A 211 -12.15 47.22 -41.52
CA ASP A 211 -13.33 47.18 -42.40
C ASP A 211 -13.34 45.94 -43.32
N GLU A 212 -12.17 45.52 -43.84
CA GLU A 212 -12.03 44.28 -44.63
C GLU A 212 -12.40 43.01 -43.83
N ALA A 213 -11.99 42.95 -42.55
CA ALA A 213 -12.27 41.82 -41.68
C ALA A 213 -13.74 41.81 -41.23
N LYS A 214 -14.36 42.98 -41.08
CA LYS A 214 -15.80 43.09 -40.80
C LYS A 214 -16.63 42.60 -41.97
N GLU A 215 -16.34 43.07 -43.19
CA GLU A 215 -17.06 42.66 -44.40
C GLU A 215 -17.00 41.13 -44.59
N SER A 216 -15.81 40.53 -44.41
CA SER A 216 -15.62 39.08 -44.49
C SER A 216 -16.40 38.32 -43.41
N LEU A 217 -16.50 38.88 -42.19
CA LEU A 217 -17.26 38.28 -41.09
C LEU A 217 -18.77 38.49 -41.25
N GLU A 218 -19.21 39.60 -41.81
CA GLU A 218 -20.61 39.89 -42.14
C GLU A 218 -21.15 38.87 -43.16
N GLU A 219 -20.36 38.48 -44.16
CA GLU A 219 -20.73 37.42 -45.10
C GLU A 219 -20.94 36.07 -44.37
N ILE A 220 -20.04 35.71 -43.46
CA ILE A 220 -20.16 34.48 -42.66
C ILE A 220 -21.41 34.54 -41.77
N ILE A 221 -21.74 35.70 -41.24
CA ILE A 221 -22.94 35.91 -40.42
C ILE A 221 -24.22 35.86 -41.25
N ASP A 222 -24.26 36.44 -42.45
CA ASP A 222 -25.41 36.29 -43.36
C ASP A 222 -25.59 34.83 -43.76
N PHE A 223 -24.49 34.10 -43.96
CA PHE A 223 -24.53 32.65 -44.19
C PHE A 223 -25.11 31.89 -43.00
N LEU A 224 -24.77 32.26 -41.75
CA LEU A 224 -25.31 31.65 -40.54
C LEU A 224 -26.81 31.95 -40.33
N HIS A 225 -27.27 33.16 -40.68
CA HIS A 225 -28.68 33.53 -40.57
C HIS A 225 -29.53 32.96 -41.71
N ASN A 226 -28.99 32.87 -42.92
CA ASN A 226 -29.71 32.47 -44.13
C ASN A 226 -29.02 31.29 -44.87
N PRO A 227 -28.77 30.14 -44.22
CA PRO A 227 -27.99 29.06 -44.80
C PRO A 227 -28.62 28.45 -46.07
N GLY A 228 -29.96 28.53 -46.19
CA GLY A 228 -30.70 28.01 -47.34
C GLY A 228 -30.37 28.73 -48.66
N LYS A 229 -30.18 30.07 -48.62
CA LYS A 229 -29.84 30.90 -49.79
C LYS A 229 -28.52 30.46 -50.42
N TYR A 230 -27.53 30.18 -49.57
CA TYR A 230 -26.18 29.81 -50.00
C TYR A 230 -26.04 28.32 -50.34
N THR A 231 -26.75 27.45 -49.61
CA THR A 231 -26.76 26.01 -49.92
C THR A 231 -27.44 25.73 -51.26
N ALA A 232 -28.46 26.52 -51.65
CA ALA A 232 -29.16 26.39 -52.92
C ALA A 232 -28.27 26.63 -54.15
N ILE A 233 -27.22 27.44 -54.02
CA ILE A 233 -26.21 27.68 -55.06
C ILE A 233 -24.97 26.77 -54.91
N GLY A 234 -25.03 25.79 -54.01
CA GLY A 234 -23.96 24.80 -53.78
C GLY A 234 -22.79 25.28 -52.91
N ALA A 235 -22.90 26.44 -52.25
CA ALA A 235 -21.85 26.93 -51.37
C ALA A 235 -21.78 26.09 -50.08
N LYS A 236 -20.56 25.83 -49.60
CA LYS A 236 -20.30 25.05 -48.38
C LYS A 236 -20.11 25.96 -47.18
N LEU A 237 -20.78 25.65 -46.08
CA LEU A 237 -20.65 26.39 -44.81
C LEU A 237 -19.21 26.31 -44.27
N PRO A 238 -18.55 27.44 -43.96
CA PRO A 238 -17.28 27.46 -43.25
C PRO A 238 -17.42 26.86 -41.84
N LYS A 239 -16.52 25.96 -41.45
CA LYS A 239 -16.57 25.29 -40.13
C LYS A 239 -15.94 26.09 -39.00
N GLY A 240 -15.22 27.18 -39.33
CA GLY A 240 -14.55 28.04 -38.36
C GLY A 240 -13.63 29.04 -39.08
N ALA A 241 -13.31 30.12 -38.39
CA ALA A 241 -12.38 31.14 -38.85
C ALA A 241 -11.24 31.29 -37.85
N LEU A 242 -10.02 31.50 -38.35
CA LEU A 242 -8.84 31.76 -37.52
C LEU A 242 -8.44 33.23 -37.69
N LEU A 243 -8.54 34.01 -36.61
CA LEU A 243 -8.11 35.41 -36.60
C LEU A 243 -6.61 35.48 -36.24
N VAL A 244 -5.76 35.94 -37.17
CA VAL A 244 -4.30 36.05 -36.99
C VAL A 244 -3.87 37.51 -37.02
N GLY A 245 -2.90 37.88 -36.18
CA GLY A 245 -2.32 39.23 -36.13
C GLY A 245 -1.54 39.48 -34.84
N SER A 246 -0.75 40.55 -34.80
CA SER A 246 0.04 40.97 -33.61
C SER A 246 -0.85 41.15 -32.36
N PRO A 247 -0.33 41.01 -31.14
CA PRO A 247 -1.12 41.24 -29.92
C PRO A 247 -1.71 42.66 -29.91
N GLY A 248 -2.95 42.80 -29.43
CA GLY A 248 -3.64 44.11 -29.33
C GLY A 248 -4.48 44.53 -30.55
N THR A 249 -4.48 43.77 -31.65
CA THR A 249 -5.23 44.12 -32.89
C THR A 249 -6.74 43.82 -32.86
N GLY A 250 -7.37 43.75 -31.69
CA GLY A 250 -8.83 43.61 -31.60
C GLY A 250 -9.42 42.24 -31.98
N LYS A 251 -8.63 41.19 -32.20
CA LYS A 251 -9.12 39.83 -32.56
C LYS A 251 -10.21 39.28 -31.62
N THR A 252 -10.00 39.38 -30.31
CA THR A 252 -10.98 38.94 -29.30
C THR A 252 -12.21 39.84 -29.27
N LEU A 253 -12.04 41.12 -29.63
CA LEU A 253 -13.14 42.09 -29.70
C LEU A 253 -14.04 41.82 -30.91
N LEU A 254 -13.45 41.51 -32.07
CA LEU A 254 -14.17 41.03 -33.26
C LEU A 254 -14.93 39.73 -32.97
N ALA A 255 -14.31 38.75 -32.29
CA ALA A 255 -14.99 37.52 -31.92
C ALA A 255 -16.20 37.75 -30.98
N LYS A 256 -16.10 38.74 -30.07
CA LYS A 256 -17.23 39.14 -29.21
C LYS A 256 -18.33 39.86 -29.98
N ALA A 257 -17.97 40.68 -30.97
CA ALA A 257 -18.89 41.38 -31.86
C ALA A 257 -19.67 40.46 -32.80
N VAL A 258 -19.06 39.33 -33.21
CA VAL A 258 -19.73 38.28 -33.99
C VAL A 258 -20.76 37.52 -33.14
N ALA A 259 -20.52 37.40 -31.83
CA ALA A 259 -21.38 36.66 -30.90
C ALA A 259 -22.44 37.54 -30.20
N GLY A 260 -22.47 38.85 -30.44
CA GLY A 260 -23.37 39.82 -29.82
C GLY A 260 -24.38 40.36 -30.81
#